data_AF-A0A1Z9YFL0-F1
#
_entry.id   AF-A0A1Z9YFL0-F1
#
_cell.length_a   1.000
_cell.length_b   1.000
_cell.length_c   1.000
_cell.angle_alpha   90.00
_cell.angle_beta   90.00
_cell.angle_gamma   90.00
#
_symmetry.space_group_name_H-M   'P 1'
#
loop_
_entity.id
_entity.type
_entity.pdbx_description
1 polymer ?
#
loop_
_entity_poly.entity_id
_entity_poly.type
_entity_poly.pdbx_seq_one_letter_code
_entity_poly.pdbx_strand_id
1 'polypeptide(L)'
;MRAARLRDDGRSTRIYCKICYAFVAIDHAVSYANNVFMFQPDHCWKKFDVKVAPTAMIQLCDYPGDLTPTPSEQIPVFHTFRYPQERTRFVDLPAVSRCFSPPLIPARGETVRDILARLEPVEVLGLSQGASVTTR
;
A
#
# COMPACT_ATOMS: atom_id res chain seq x y z
N MET A 1 9.07 -10.95 -14.85
CA MET A 1 9.00 -9.96 -13.75
C MET A 1 10.06 -10.29 -12.70
N ARG A 2 10.40 -9.34 -11.82
CA ARG A 2 11.26 -9.54 -10.64
C ARG A 2 10.52 -9.09 -9.40
N ALA A 3 10.79 -9.72 -8.27
CA ALA A 3 10.30 -9.30 -6.97
C ALA A 3 11.45 -8.74 -6.14
N ALA A 4 11.23 -7.61 -5.47
CA ALA A 4 12.24 -7.04 -4.59
C ALA A 4 11.64 -6.40 -3.34
N ARG A 5 12.36 -6.51 -2.22
CA ARG A 5 12.17 -5.70 -1.02
C ARG A 5 13.26 -4.64 -0.98
N LEU A 6 12.88 -3.43 -0.57
CA LEU A 6 13.87 -2.35 -0.45
C LEU A 6 14.91 -2.63 0.64
N ARG A 7 14.47 -3.32 1.70
CA ARG A 7 15.22 -3.61 2.92
C ARG A 7 14.85 -4.97 3.43
N ASP A 8 15.72 -5.56 4.24
CA ASP A 8 15.48 -6.88 4.80
C ASP A 8 14.34 -6.88 5.84
N ASP A 9 14.21 -5.80 6.61
CA ASP A 9 13.10 -5.55 7.53
C ASP A 9 11.84 -4.98 6.84
N GLY A 10 11.89 -4.82 5.51
CA GLY A 10 10.81 -4.29 4.71
C GLY A 10 9.59 -5.23 4.70
N ARG A 11 8.42 -4.69 5.03
CA ARG A 11 7.14 -5.44 5.04
C ARG A 11 6.42 -5.49 3.71
N SER A 12 6.95 -4.79 2.70
CA SER A 12 6.36 -4.71 1.37
C SER A 12 7.30 -5.29 0.32
N THR A 13 6.77 -6.17 -0.51
CA THR A 13 7.45 -6.75 -1.66
C THR A 13 6.89 -6.16 -2.93
N ARG A 14 7.76 -5.68 -3.81
CA ARG A 14 7.41 -4.97 -5.04
C ARG A 14 7.66 -5.87 -6.24
N ILE A 15 6.75 -5.86 -7.21
CA ILE A 15 6.88 -6.58 -8.48
C ILE A 15 7.19 -5.59 -9.60
N TYR A 16 8.23 -5.90 -10.37
CA TYR A 16 8.72 -5.07 -11.46
C TYR A 16 8.74 -5.84 -12.79
N CYS A 17 8.53 -5.11 -13.88
CA CYS A 17 8.87 -5.60 -15.21
C CYS A 17 10.39 -5.77 -15.33
N LYS A 18 10.84 -6.87 -15.94
CA LYS A 18 12.28 -7.15 -16.16
C LYS A 18 12.91 -6.27 -17.25
N ILE A 19 12.08 -5.70 -18.14
CA ILE A 19 12.53 -5.00 -19.34
C ILE A 19 12.55 -3.50 -19.10
N CYS A 20 11.41 -2.91 -18.73
CA CYS A 20 11.27 -1.47 -18.54
C CYS A 20 11.35 -1.03 -17.08
N TYR A 21 11.51 -1.97 -16.14
CA TYR A 21 11.52 -1.69 -14.69
C TYR A 21 10.27 -0.97 -14.16
N ALA A 22 9.20 -0.94 -14.97
CA ALA A 22 7.91 -0.44 -14.54
C ALA A 22 7.43 -1.24 -13.33
N PHE A 23 6.91 -0.51 -12.36
CA PHE A 23 6.38 -1.05 -11.14
C PHE A 23 4.96 -1.56 -11.38
N VAL A 24 4.73 -2.84 -11.10
CA VAL A 24 3.50 -3.54 -11.48
C VAL A 24 2.55 -3.69 -10.29
N ALA A 25 3.07 -4.12 -9.14
CA ALA A 25 2.26 -4.36 -7.94
C ALA A 25 3.11 -4.33 -6.66
N ILE A 26 2.42 -4.20 -5.51
CA ILE A 26 2.98 -4.44 -4.16
C ILE A 26 2.10 -5.43 -3.43
N ASP A 27 2.73 -6.37 -2.73
CA ASP A 27 2.14 -7.04 -1.58
C ASP A 27 2.73 -6.44 -0.30
N HIS A 28 1.86 -6.19 0.67
CA HIS A 28 2.26 -5.93 2.05
C HIS A 28 1.81 -7.11 2.89
N ALA A 29 2.74 -8.01 3.22
CA ALA A 29 2.46 -9.34 3.79
C ALA A 29 1.53 -9.30 5.02
N VAL A 30 1.69 -8.29 5.87
CA VAL A 30 0.87 -8.12 7.08
C VAL A 30 -0.49 -7.47 6.78
N SER A 31 -0.50 -6.28 6.16
CA SER A 31 -1.70 -5.45 6.07
C SER A 31 -2.66 -5.82 4.94
N TYR A 32 -2.18 -6.32 3.80
CA TYR A 32 -3.04 -6.45 2.62
C TYR A 32 -3.93 -7.68 2.63
N ALA A 33 -3.57 -8.73 3.37
CA ALA A 33 -4.39 -9.92 3.58
C ALA A 33 -5.03 -10.53 2.30
N ASN A 34 -4.38 -10.44 1.14
CA ASN A 34 -4.93 -10.79 -0.18
C ASN A 34 -6.22 -10.03 -0.59
N ASN A 35 -6.58 -8.98 0.14
CA ASN A 35 -7.77 -8.17 -0.10
C ASN A 35 -7.45 -6.77 -0.63
N VAL A 36 -6.21 -6.30 -0.43
CA VAL A 36 -5.72 -5.02 -0.95
C VAL A 36 -4.66 -5.25 -2.01
N PHE A 37 -4.80 -4.55 -3.14
CA PHE A 37 -3.72 -4.40 -4.11
C PHE A 37 -3.50 -2.91 -4.38
N MET A 38 -2.24 -2.50 -4.49
CA MET A 38 -1.89 -1.14 -4.87
C MET A 38 -1.53 -1.09 -6.35
N PHE A 39 -2.16 -0.19 -7.10
CA PHE A 39 -1.85 0.07 -8.50
C PHE A 39 -1.63 1.56 -8.73
N GLN A 40 -0.85 1.93 -9.76
CA GLN A 40 -0.66 3.33 -10.13
C GLN A 40 -1.65 3.71 -11.24
N PRO A 41 -2.57 4.66 -11.00
CA PRO A 41 -3.66 4.95 -11.92
C PRO A 41 -3.18 5.46 -13.29
N ASP A 42 -2.00 6.07 -13.35
CA ASP A 42 -1.43 6.62 -14.60
C ASP A 42 -0.67 5.57 -15.42
N HIS A 43 -0.41 4.39 -14.85
CA HIS A 43 0.37 3.33 -15.50
C HIS A 43 -0.49 2.19 -16.05
N CYS A 44 -1.78 2.11 -15.69
CA CYS A 44 -2.66 1.01 -16.06
C CYS A 44 -4.05 1.50 -16.43
N TRP A 45 -4.59 0.99 -17.54
CA TRP A 45 -6.00 1.16 -17.86
C TRP A 45 -6.86 0.34 -16.90
N LYS A 46 -7.90 0.96 -16.33
CA LYS A 46 -8.81 0.35 -15.37
C LYS A 46 -10.23 0.27 -15.95
N LYS A 47 -10.90 -0.87 -15.72
CA LYS A 47 -12.32 -1.08 -16.08
C LYS A 47 -13.26 -1.14 -14.88
N PHE A 48 -12.81 -0.68 -13.71
CA PHE A 48 -13.57 -0.69 -12.47
C PHE A 48 -13.68 0.72 -11.90
N ASP A 49 -14.76 0.98 -11.16
CA ASP A 49 -14.97 2.25 -10.51
C ASP A 49 -14.02 2.38 -9.30
N VAL A 50 -13.36 3.53 -9.22
CA VAL A 50 -12.44 3.90 -8.13
C VAL A 50 -12.98 5.08 -7.32
N LYS A 51 -14.20 5.54 -7.61
CA LYS A 51 -14.87 6.56 -6.82
C LYS A 51 -15.35 5.94 -5.53
N VAL A 52 -14.65 6.26 -4.45
CA VAL A 52 -15.06 5.94 -3.09
C VAL A 52 -15.00 7.23 -2.27
N ALA A 53 -16.01 7.45 -1.43
CA ALA A 53 -15.99 8.57 -0.50
C ALA A 53 -14.82 8.37 0.49
N PRO A 54 -14.05 9.43 0.80
CA PRO A 54 -12.97 9.33 1.78
C PRO A 54 -13.55 8.90 3.14
N THR A 55 -12.90 7.95 3.80
CA THR A 55 -13.32 7.47 5.13
C THR A 55 -12.44 7.99 6.27
N ALA A 56 -11.20 8.38 5.97
CA ALA A 56 -10.26 8.91 6.94
C ALA A 56 -9.16 9.70 6.23
N MET A 57 -8.56 10.66 6.94
CA MET A 57 -7.31 11.31 6.54
C MET A 57 -6.19 10.85 7.45
N ILE A 58 -5.06 10.44 6.87
CA ILE A 58 -3.99 9.75 7.59
C ILE A 58 -2.63 10.38 7.29
N GLN A 59 -1.69 10.29 8.24
CA GLN A 59 -0.28 10.66 8.07
C GLN A 59 -0.05 12.11 7.62
N LEU A 60 -0.93 13.03 8.04
CA LEU A 60 -0.81 14.45 7.69
C LEU A 60 0.41 15.12 8.33
N CYS A 61 1.07 14.49 9.31
CA CYS A 61 2.29 15.05 9.93
C CYS A 61 3.47 15.17 8.97
N ASP A 62 3.48 14.39 7.88
CA ASP A 62 4.56 14.37 6.90
C ASP A 62 4.21 15.21 5.65
N TYR A 63 3.05 15.88 5.62
CA TYR A 63 2.64 16.72 4.51
C TYR A 63 3.26 18.13 4.64
N PRO A 64 4.11 18.55 3.69
CA PRO A 64 4.87 19.81 3.82
C PRO A 64 4.06 21.06 3.42
N GLY A 65 2.87 20.89 2.85
CA GLY A 65 2.01 21.98 2.42
C GLY A 65 0.95 22.35 3.45
N ASP A 66 0.29 23.49 3.21
CA ASP A 66 -0.90 23.83 3.97
C ASP A 66 -2.02 22.83 3.64
N LEU A 67 -2.57 22.21 4.68
CA LEU A 67 -3.75 21.39 4.52
C LEU A 67 -4.89 22.30 4.05
N THR A 68 -5.53 21.95 2.94
CA THR A 68 -6.83 22.54 2.63
C THR A 68 -7.75 22.34 3.84
N PRO A 69 -8.61 23.33 4.19
CA PRO A 69 -9.57 23.20 5.28
C PRO A 69 -10.30 21.89 5.13
N THR A 70 -9.91 20.96 5.98
CA THR A 70 -10.42 19.60 5.93
C THR A 70 -11.76 19.66 6.63
N PRO A 71 -12.83 19.08 6.06
CA PRO A 71 -14.07 18.90 6.80
C PRO A 71 -13.84 17.81 7.86
N SER A 72 -13.06 18.13 8.89
CA SER A 72 -12.74 17.25 10.01
C SER A 72 -13.99 16.86 10.79
N GLU A 73 -15.06 17.66 10.67
CA GLU A 73 -16.41 17.35 11.15
C GLU A 73 -17.06 16.19 10.39
N GLN A 74 -16.62 15.90 9.16
CA GLN A 74 -17.23 14.87 8.28
C GLN A 74 -16.38 13.60 8.20
N ILE A 75 -15.05 13.71 8.33
CA ILE A 75 -14.14 12.56 8.24
C ILE A 75 -13.07 12.58 9.34
N PRO A 76 -12.81 11.44 10.01
CA PRO A 76 -11.82 11.36 11.07
C PRO A 76 -10.40 11.61 10.54
N VAL A 77 -9.62 12.36 11.32
CA VAL A 77 -8.24 12.74 11.01
C VAL A 77 -7.27 12.01 11.94
N PHE A 78 -6.22 11.42 11.36
CA PHE A 78 -5.14 10.73 12.05
C PHE A 78 -3.81 11.36 11.62
N HIS A 79 -3.27 12.25 12.44
CA HIS A 79 -2.04 12.98 12.10
C HIS A 79 -0.85 12.03 11.98
N THR A 80 -0.77 11.02 12.84
CA THR A 80 0.33 10.04 12.83
C THR A 80 -0.10 8.72 13.46
N PHE A 81 0.49 7.61 12.99
CA PHE A 81 0.33 6.28 13.59
C PHE A 81 1.48 5.86 14.50
N ARG A 82 2.35 6.82 14.91
CA ARG A 82 3.39 6.57 15.92
C ARG A 82 2.79 6.13 17.26
N TYR A 83 1.59 6.61 17.56
CA TYR A 83 0.86 6.28 18.78
C TYR A 83 -0.08 5.09 18.54
N PRO A 84 0.05 3.98 19.30
CA PRO A 84 -0.77 2.78 19.10
C PRO A 84 -2.27 3.04 19.15
N GLN A 85 -2.74 3.96 20.01
CA GLN A 85 -4.16 4.31 20.12
C GLN A 85 -4.73 4.92 18.84
N GLU A 86 -3.95 5.72 18.11
CA GLU A 86 -4.39 6.31 16.82
C GLU A 86 -4.51 5.22 15.77
N ARG A 87 -3.58 4.26 15.77
CA ARG A 87 -3.65 3.09 14.90
C ARG A 87 -4.88 2.24 15.22
N THR A 88 -5.16 1.97 16.50
CA THR A 88 -6.35 1.22 16.92
C THR A 88 -7.64 1.91 16.45
N ARG A 89 -7.79 3.21 16.75
CA ARG A 89 -8.93 4.01 16.28
C ARG A 89 -9.10 3.96 14.76
N PHE A 90 -8.00 3.97 14.00
CA PHE A 90 -8.05 3.89 12.54
C PHE A 90 -8.54 2.53 12.05
N VAL A 91 -7.98 1.43 12.58
CA VAL A 91 -8.38 0.07 12.15
C VAL A 91 -9.79 -0.30 12.60
N ASP A 92 -10.30 0.33 13.66
CA ASP A 92 -11.67 0.15 14.15
C ASP A 92 -12.73 0.79 13.24
N LEU A 93 -12.34 1.65 12.29
CA LEU A 93 -13.27 2.19 11.31
C LEU A 93 -13.84 1.05 10.44
N PRO A 94 -15.17 0.90 10.30
CA PRO A 94 -15.78 -0.27 9.65
C PRO A 94 -15.32 -0.52 8.20
N ALA A 95 -15.05 0.53 7.43
CA ALA A 95 -14.53 0.39 6.07
C ALA A 95 -13.06 -0.06 6.06
N VAL A 96 -12.26 0.47 6.99
CA VAL A 96 -10.82 0.16 7.13
C VAL A 96 -10.63 -1.28 7.61
N SER A 97 -11.33 -1.67 8.68
CA SER A 97 -11.32 -3.03 9.23
C SER A 97 -11.62 -4.06 8.14
N ARG A 98 -12.69 -3.84 7.38
CA ARG A 98 -13.09 -4.71 6.27
C ARG A 98 -12.07 -4.73 5.13
N CYS A 99 -11.48 -3.58 4.79
CA CYS A 99 -10.47 -3.48 3.74
C CYS A 99 -9.23 -4.31 4.05
N PHE A 100 -8.74 -4.24 5.29
CA PHE A 100 -7.52 -4.95 5.72
C PHE A 100 -7.77 -6.33 6.35
N SER A 101 -8.99 -6.85 6.22
CA SER A 101 -9.33 -8.23 6.57
C SER A 101 -9.20 -9.15 5.34
N PRO A 102 -9.06 -10.48 5.54
CA PRO A 102 -9.14 -11.44 4.44
C PRO A 102 -10.43 -11.26 3.62
N PRO A 103 -10.40 -11.54 2.32
CA PRO A 103 -11.58 -11.38 1.47
C PRO A 103 -12.68 -12.35 1.90
N LEU A 104 -13.92 -11.85 2.00
CA LEU A 104 -15.10 -12.68 2.36
C LEU A 104 -15.43 -13.73 1.30
N ILE A 105 -15.06 -13.45 0.05
CA ILE A 105 -15.25 -14.32 -1.09
C ILE A 105 -13.87 -14.50 -1.73
N PRO A 106 -13.41 -15.72 -2.02
CA PRO A 106 -12.15 -15.94 -2.70
C PRO A 106 -12.04 -15.13 -3.99
N ALA A 107 -10.89 -14.51 -4.21
CA ALA A 107 -10.60 -13.83 -5.46
C ALA A 107 -10.67 -14.82 -6.64
N ARG A 108 -11.11 -14.35 -7.80
CA ARG A 108 -11.07 -15.14 -9.04
C ARG A 108 -9.74 -14.90 -9.74
N GLY A 109 -9.10 -15.98 -10.20
CA GLY A 109 -7.80 -15.92 -10.88
C GLY A 109 -6.64 -16.05 -9.90
N GLU A 110 -5.55 -15.33 -10.16
CA GLU A 110 -4.34 -15.37 -9.34
C GLU A 110 -4.24 -14.13 -8.44
N THR A 111 -3.79 -14.32 -7.19
CA THR A 111 -3.45 -13.23 -6.27
C THR A 111 -2.02 -12.72 -6.52
N VAL A 112 -1.71 -11.52 -6.02
CA VAL A 112 -0.33 -10.99 -6.05
C VAL A 112 0.64 -11.94 -5.33
N ARG A 113 0.20 -12.63 -4.27
CA ARG A 113 1.02 -13.61 -3.55
C ARG A 113 1.29 -14.87 -4.37
N ASP A 114 0.31 -15.34 -5.16
CA ASP A 114 0.52 -16.46 -6.08
C ASP A 114 1.56 -16.11 -7.15
N ILE A 115 1.52 -14.86 -7.64
CA ILE A 115 2.55 -14.35 -8.57
C ILE A 115 3.92 -14.31 -7.88
N LEU A 116 4.00 -13.80 -6.65
CA LEU A 116 5.26 -13.72 -5.90
C LEU A 116 5.88 -15.09 -5.64
N ALA A 117 5.08 -16.08 -5.24
CA ALA A 117 5.54 -17.46 -5.00
C ALA A 117 6.20 -18.07 -6.25
N ARG A 118 5.75 -17.69 -7.46
CA ARG A 118 6.36 -18.13 -8.74
C ARG A 118 7.61 -17.35 -9.13
N LEU A 119 7.83 -16.17 -8.55
CA LEU A 119 8.94 -15.27 -8.89
C LEU A 119 10.15 -15.43 -7.96
N GLU A 120 10.11 -16.31 -6.96
CA GLU A 120 11.20 -16.50 -6.01
C GLU A 120 12.55 -16.81 -6.70
N PRO A 121 13.67 -16.30 -6.17
CA PRO A 121 13.82 -15.59 -4.90
C PRO A 121 13.47 -14.08 -4.97
N VAL A 122 13.00 -13.52 -3.85
CA VAL A 122 12.79 -12.08 -3.66
C VAL A 122 14.12 -11.40 -3.36
N GLU A 123 14.52 -10.43 -4.18
CA GLU A 123 15.77 -9.69 -4.03
C GLU A 123 15.67 -8.64 -2.91
N VAL A 124 16.67 -8.55 -2.03
CA VAL A 124 16.75 -7.47 -1.02
C VAL A 124 17.76 -6.43 -1.49
N LEU A 125 17.29 -5.20 -1.74
CA LEU A 125 18.13 -4.14 -2.32
C LEU A 125 19.06 -3.45 -1.33
N GLY A 126 18.85 -3.64 -0.01
CA GLY A 126 19.74 -3.10 1.03
C GLY A 126 19.75 -1.56 1.14
N LEU A 127 18.66 -0.88 0.73
CA LEU A 127 18.60 0.59 0.75
C LEU A 127 18.39 1.13 2.17
N SER A 128 19.18 2.13 2.59
CA SER A 128 18.99 2.77 3.89
C SER A 128 17.71 3.62 3.93
N GLN A 129 17.07 3.71 5.10
CA GLN A 129 15.89 4.56 5.28
C GLN A 129 16.23 6.03 5.03
N GLY A 130 15.43 6.72 4.22
CA GLY A 130 15.61 8.15 3.95
C GLY A 130 16.81 8.48 3.07
N ALA A 131 17.55 7.49 2.56
CA ALA A 131 18.61 7.73 1.60
C ALA A 131 18.03 8.25 0.27
N SER A 132 18.69 9.24 -0.31
CA SER A 132 18.37 9.71 -1.66
C SER A 132 18.53 8.56 -2.65
N VAL A 133 17.51 8.37 -3.50
CA VAL A 133 17.62 7.48 -4.65
C VAL A 133 18.44 8.22 -5.70
N THR A 134 19.76 8.30 -5.52
CA THR A 134 20.62 8.88 -6.54
C THR A 134 20.66 7.93 -7.73
N THR A 135 20.25 8.46 -8.88
CA THR A 135 20.44 7.84 -10.20
C THR A 135 21.92 7.54 -10.36
N ARG A 136 22.24 6.26 -10.60
CA ARG A 136 23.50 5.91 -11.27
C ARG A 136 23.44 6.33 -12.72
#